data_AF-T0FGZ7-F1
#
_entry.id   AF-T0FGZ7-F1
#
_cell.length_a   1.000
_cell.length_b   1.000
_cell.length_c   1.000
_cell.angle_alpha   90.00
_cell.angle_beta   90.00
_cell.angle_gamma   90.00
#
_symmetry.space_group_name_H-M   'P 1'
#
loop_
_entity.id
_entity.type
_entity.pdbx_description
1 polymer ?
#
loop_
_entity_poly.entity_id
_entity_poly.type
_entity_poly.pdbx_seq_one_letter_code
_entity_poly.pdbx_strand_id
1 'polypeptide(L)'
;MKFISSAVSLKKLFLQTFLLLIPVCALVSEQLQMMHPGNAIGENLSAVKKRAELPDATISGSGLKAVAIVGEVDGAKGPKTQEYISNIKSLAKVLKDRGVTVYEFYPPNNPWKGIQAASKGAHFVMYAGHGIGTNLNSPPYAQKSVGGFYLGKEYVSNDQIQSDLKAAKGAIVLFLGACFTAGNMAYDMGVIRDEEAKKRIAMYSEPFLKAGFKGYFATWAPWTAQAILALLFTGSNYGDAYLSQTEEEEVTKLSHPTQSANLYYHTRPPQPDPIYDYAFVGASDYELKSLSSSTDSSTNIQPLQKNTVSTPNQERLNQIRLSSLYSKDE
;
A
#
# COMPACT_ATOMS: atom_id res chain seq x y z
N MET A 1 26.10 -84.01 -44.57
CA MET A 1 26.43 -83.13 -45.72
C MET A 1 26.67 -81.74 -45.15
N LYS A 2 27.89 -81.17 -45.24
CA LYS A 2 28.32 -80.16 -46.25
C LYS A 2 27.53 -78.83 -46.12
N PHE A 3 28.10 -77.62 -45.91
CA PHE A 3 29.48 -77.06 -45.91
C PHE A 3 29.61 -75.99 -44.78
N ILE A 4 30.77 -75.74 -44.12
CA ILE A 4 31.80 -74.67 -44.39
C ILE A 4 31.14 -73.31 -44.77
N SER A 5 31.36 -72.14 -44.15
CA SER A 5 32.59 -71.36 -43.83
C SER A 5 32.22 -70.20 -42.86
N SER A 6 33.04 -69.31 -42.28
CA SER A 6 34.47 -68.91 -42.44
C SER A 6 35.08 -68.48 -41.08
N ALA A 7 36.19 -67.72 -41.06
CA ALA A 7 36.80 -67.10 -39.87
C ALA A 7 37.33 -65.68 -40.14
N VAL A 8 37.91 -65.05 -39.09
CA VAL A 8 38.82 -63.88 -39.08
C VAL A 8 38.21 -62.47 -39.25
N SER A 9 38.36 -61.62 -38.22
CA SER A 9 39.24 -60.44 -38.28
C SER A 9 39.33 -59.70 -36.94
N LEU A 10 40.49 -59.78 -36.28
CA LEU A 10 40.82 -58.97 -35.11
C LEU A 10 41.53 -57.70 -35.60
N LYS A 11 40.89 -56.52 -35.50
CA LYS A 11 41.57 -55.23 -35.70
C LYS A 11 41.44 -54.34 -34.47
N LYS A 12 42.58 -53.80 -34.06
CA LYS A 12 42.79 -52.94 -32.90
C LYS A 12 41.96 -51.66 -33.00
N LEU A 13 41.42 -51.20 -31.87
CA LEU A 13 41.35 -49.78 -31.59
C LEU A 13 41.85 -49.52 -30.17
N PHE A 14 42.91 -48.73 -30.05
CA PHE A 14 43.24 -48.03 -28.82
C PHE A 14 42.09 -47.06 -28.50
N LEU A 15 41.83 -46.76 -27.22
CA LEU A 15 42.24 -45.48 -26.61
C LEU A 15 41.49 -45.20 -25.29
N GLN A 16 42.28 -44.87 -24.26
CA GLN A 16 41.94 -44.08 -23.05
C GLN A 16 40.73 -44.47 -22.18
N THR A 17 41.10 -44.94 -20.98
CA THR A 17 40.45 -44.62 -19.71
C THR A 17 39.98 -43.17 -19.61
N PHE A 18 38.73 -42.95 -19.17
CA PHE A 18 38.39 -41.77 -18.38
C PHE A 18 37.56 -42.18 -17.16
N LEU A 19 38.14 -41.98 -15.98
CA LEU A 19 37.48 -42.24 -14.70
C LEU A 19 36.57 -41.05 -14.40
N LEU A 20 35.25 -41.22 -14.57
CA LEU A 20 34.28 -40.16 -14.23
C LEU A 20 34.06 -40.12 -12.71
N LEU A 21 35.00 -39.47 -12.03
CA LEU A 21 34.80 -38.89 -10.71
C LEU A 21 33.71 -37.81 -10.83
N ILE A 22 32.47 -38.16 -10.49
CA ILE A 22 31.38 -37.19 -10.36
C ILE A 22 31.66 -36.36 -9.09
N PRO A 23 31.85 -35.03 -9.20
CA PRO A 23 32.03 -34.20 -8.02
C PRO A 23 30.68 -34.05 -7.31
N VAL A 24 30.53 -34.67 -6.15
CA VAL A 24 29.41 -34.41 -5.21
C VAL A 24 29.64 -33.04 -4.57
N CYS A 25 29.39 -31.96 -5.33
CA CYS A 25 29.60 -30.59 -4.85
C CYS A 25 28.79 -29.54 -5.63
N ALA A 26 27.46 -29.63 -5.58
CA ALA A 26 26.56 -28.52 -5.96
C ALA A 26 25.12 -28.65 -5.41
N LEU A 27 24.93 -29.13 -4.17
CA LEU A 27 23.66 -28.92 -3.44
C LEU A 27 23.61 -27.48 -2.89
N VAL A 28 23.69 -26.51 -3.80
CA VAL A 28 23.53 -25.08 -3.49
C VAL A 28 22.07 -24.72 -3.70
N SER A 29 21.29 -24.91 -2.63
CA SER A 29 20.09 -24.12 -2.32
C SER A 29 19.25 -23.66 -3.53
N GLU A 30 18.37 -24.54 -4.04
CA GLU A 30 17.11 -24.10 -4.66
C GLU A 30 16.22 -23.45 -3.59
N GLN A 31 16.61 -22.26 -3.13
CA GLN A 31 15.66 -21.30 -2.60
C GLN A 31 14.72 -20.96 -3.74
N LEU A 32 13.40 -21.11 -3.50
CA LEU A 32 12.38 -20.70 -4.44
C LEU A 32 12.70 -19.30 -4.96
N GLN A 33 13.08 -19.19 -6.24
CA GLN A 33 12.97 -17.94 -6.96
C GLN A 33 11.48 -17.64 -7.10
N MET A 34 10.95 -16.97 -6.07
CA MET A 34 9.61 -16.41 -6.07
C MET A 34 9.55 -15.35 -7.17
N MET A 35 9.23 -15.79 -8.39
CA MET A 35 9.05 -14.89 -9.52
C MET A 35 7.79 -14.07 -9.28
N HIS A 36 7.97 -12.86 -8.73
CA HIS A 36 6.95 -11.81 -8.83
C HIS A 36 6.60 -11.61 -10.31
N PRO A 37 5.35 -11.23 -10.62
CA PRO A 37 4.98 -10.83 -11.97
C PRO A 37 5.94 -9.72 -12.45
N GLY A 38 6.54 -9.94 -13.62
CA GLY A 38 7.62 -9.11 -14.16
C GLY A 38 7.23 -7.65 -14.42
N ASN A 39 5.92 -7.41 -14.58
CA ASN A 39 5.31 -6.08 -14.63
C ASN A 39 4.33 -5.93 -13.46
N ALA A 40 3.91 -4.70 -13.16
CA ALA A 40 2.69 -4.52 -12.38
C ALA A 40 1.53 -5.20 -13.12
N ILE A 41 0.79 -6.09 -12.47
CA ILE A 41 -0.26 -6.90 -13.12
C ILE A 41 -1.30 -6.03 -13.84
N GLY A 42 -1.52 -4.82 -13.32
CA GLY A 42 -2.41 -3.88 -13.99
C GLY A 42 -1.98 -3.45 -15.40
N GLU A 43 -0.70 -3.57 -15.79
CA GLU A 43 -0.24 -3.11 -17.12
C GLU A 43 -0.74 -3.98 -18.27
N ASN A 44 -0.97 -5.26 -18.01
CA ASN A 44 -1.44 -6.22 -19.01
C ASN A 44 -2.88 -6.69 -18.78
N LEU A 45 -3.47 -6.41 -17.61
CA LEU A 45 -4.79 -6.94 -17.21
C LEU A 45 -5.78 -5.88 -16.70
N SER A 46 -5.35 -4.66 -16.36
CA SER A 46 -6.28 -3.65 -15.86
C SER A 46 -6.96 -2.90 -17.00
N ALA A 47 -8.30 -2.97 -17.02
CA ALA A 47 -9.11 -1.98 -17.74
C ALA A 47 -9.20 -0.64 -16.99
N VAL A 48 -8.52 -0.47 -15.83
CA VAL A 48 -8.41 0.83 -15.17
C VAL A 48 -7.73 1.80 -16.14
N LYS A 49 -8.54 2.68 -16.72
CA LYS A 49 -8.14 3.70 -17.69
C LYS A 49 -7.02 4.56 -17.09
N LYS A 50 -5.79 4.36 -17.57
CA LYS A 50 -4.64 5.23 -17.29
C LYS A 50 -5.01 6.64 -17.74
N ARG A 51 -5.39 7.51 -16.80
CA ARG A 51 -5.67 8.91 -17.09
C ARG A 51 -4.35 9.59 -17.51
N ALA A 52 -4.38 10.30 -18.63
CA ALA A 52 -3.21 11.07 -19.10
C ALA A 52 -2.87 12.21 -18.13
N GLU A 53 -3.90 12.78 -17.49
CA GLU A 53 -3.79 13.88 -16.53
C GLU A 53 -4.60 13.55 -15.27
N LEU A 54 -4.05 13.89 -14.11
CA LEU A 54 -4.72 13.78 -12.82
C LEU A 54 -5.55 15.04 -12.57
N PRO A 55 -6.73 14.97 -11.95
CA PRO A 55 -7.57 16.14 -11.72
C PRO A 55 -6.91 17.15 -10.79
N ASP A 56 -7.13 18.43 -11.07
CA ASP A 56 -6.70 19.55 -10.24
C ASP A 56 -7.30 19.50 -8.84
N ALA A 57 -6.51 19.90 -7.84
CA ALA A 57 -6.96 19.92 -6.45
C ALA A 57 -7.89 21.12 -6.18
N THR A 58 -9.07 20.86 -5.62
CA THR A 58 -9.99 21.89 -5.11
C THR A 58 -9.72 22.26 -3.65
N ILE A 59 -8.99 21.41 -2.91
CA ILE A 59 -8.52 21.68 -1.55
C ILE A 59 -7.00 21.57 -1.43
N SER A 60 -6.40 22.38 -0.55
CA SER A 60 -4.96 22.29 -0.25
C SER A 60 -4.66 21.19 0.77
N GLY A 61 -3.56 20.46 0.53
CA GLY A 61 -2.95 19.53 1.47
C GLY A 61 -1.97 20.15 2.46
N SER A 62 -1.86 21.48 2.51
CA SER A 62 -1.03 22.17 3.50
C SER A 62 -1.38 21.74 4.93
N GLY A 63 -0.36 21.41 5.72
CA GLY A 63 -0.51 20.84 7.08
C GLY A 63 -0.87 19.35 7.13
N LEU A 64 -1.31 18.73 6.03
CA LEU A 64 -1.50 17.28 5.97
C LEU A 64 -0.14 16.57 5.93
N LYS A 65 -0.13 15.34 6.43
CA LYS A 65 1.06 14.49 6.55
C LYS A 65 0.84 13.14 5.89
N ALA A 66 1.85 12.64 5.19
CA ALA A 66 1.90 11.29 4.64
C ALA A 66 3.14 10.52 5.12
N VAL A 67 3.02 9.20 5.21
CA VAL A 67 4.15 8.27 5.37
C VAL A 67 4.18 7.32 4.19
N ALA A 68 5.30 7.29 3.47
CA ALA A 68 5.50 6.50 2.27
C ALA A 68 6.52 5.39 2.57
N ILE A 69 6.08 4.14 2.51
CA ILE A 69 6.84 2.97 2.95
C ILE A 69 7.09 2.05 1.76
N VAL A 70 8.32 1.52 1.65
CA VAL A 70 8.60 0.35 0.81
C VAL A 70 9.16 -0.78 1.67
N GLY A 71 8.62 -1.96 1.49
CA GLY A 71 9.16 -3.22 1.97
C GLY A 71 10.20 -3.79 1.00
N GLU A 72 11.20 -4.50 1.50
CA GLU A 72 12.14 -5.23 0.64
C GLU A 72 11.43 -6.43 -0.01
N VAL A 73 11.68 -6.66 -1.29
CA VAL A 73 11.06 -7.76 -2.05
C VAL A 73 12.09 -8.82 -2.44
N ASP A 74 13.19 -8.35 -3.01
CA ASP A 74 14.24 -9.12 -3.69
C ASP A 74 15.64 -8.58 -3.34
N GLY A 75 15.80 -8.11 -2.09
CA GLY A 75 16.96 -7.36 -1.62
C GLY A 75 16.82 -5.85 -1.84
N ALA A 76 17.39 -5.02 -0.97
CA ALA A 76 17.22 -3.55 -1.03
C ALA A 76 17.60 -2.90 -2.38
N LYS A 77 18.45 -3.55 -3.18
CA LYS A 77 18.86 -3.14 -4.53
C LYS A 77 18.27 -4.01 -5.66
N GLY A 78 17.41 -4.97 -5.33
CA GLY A 78 16.78 -5.86 -6.30
C GLY A 78 15.82 -5.11 -7.24
N PRO A 79 15.65 -5.56 -8.49
CA PRO A 79 14.80 -4.89 -9.48
C PRO A 79 13.39 -4.57 -8.99
N LYS A 80 12.70 -5.50 -8.32
CA LYS A 80 11.32 -5.32 -7.87
C LYS A 80 11.21 -4.34 -6.70
N THR A 81 12.19 -4.37 -5.80
CA THR A 81 12.29 -3.38 -4.71
C THR A 81 12.52 -1.97 -5.28
N GLN A 82 13.37 -1.82 -6.30
CA GLN A 82 13.60 -0.54 -6.97
C GLN A 82 12.37 -0.04 -7.77
N GLU A 83 11.63 -0.95 -8.41
CA GLU A 83 10.33 -0.64 -9.05
C GLU A 83 9.32 -0.07 -8.04
N TYR A 84 9.15 -0.73 -6.88
CA TYR A 84 8.26 -0.23 -5.82
C TYR A 84 8.74 1.09 -5.20
N ILE A 85 10.04 1.34 -5.09
CA ILE A 85 10.57 2.67 -4.72
C ILE A 85 10.18 3.72 -5.77
N SER A 86 10.30 3.43 -7.06
CA SER A 86 9.88 4.36 -8.14
C SER A 86 8.38 4.66 -8.10
N ASN A 87 7.57 3.62 -7.91
CA ASN A 87 6.12 3.73 -7.84
C ASN A 87 5.66 4.53 -6.61
N ILE A 88 6.18 4.24 -5.41
CA ILE A 88 5.85 4.99 -4.19
C ILE A 88 6.39 6.43 -4.24
N LYS A 89 7.56 6.70 -4.84
CA LYS A 89 8.02 8.07 -5.10
C LYS A 89 7.05 8.84 -6.01
N SER A 90 6.46 8.16 -7.00
CA SER A 90 5.46 8.78 -7.86
C SER A 90 4.17 9.12 -7.09
N LEU A 91 3.71 8.24 -6.18
CA LEU A 91 2.60 8.56 -5.27
C LEU A 91 2.93 9.71 -4.31
N ALA A 92 4.14 9.70 -3.74
CA ALA A 92 4.64 10.77 -2.90
C ALA A 92 4.69 12.11 -3.65
N LYS A 93 5.01 12.11 -4.95
CA LYS A 93 4.95 13.32 -5.79
C LYS A 93 3.51 13.85 -5.90
N VAL A 94 2.52 13.00 -6.19
CA VAL A 94 1.09 13.38 -6.27
C VAL A 94 0.62 14.10 -5.00
N LEU A 95 1.09 13.67 -3.82
CA LEU A 95 0.79 14.29 -2.54
C LEU A 95 1.60 15.59 -2.30
N LYS A 96 2.90 15.60 -2.61
CA LYS A 96 3.75 16.81 -2.50
C LYS A 96 3.28 17.95 -3.39
N ASP A 97 2.87 17.65 -4.62
CA ASP A 97 2.29 18.61 -5.58
C ASP A 97 1.01 19.26 -5.03
N ARG A 98 0.33 18.59 -4.08
CA ARG A 98 -0.87 19.08 -3.38
C ARG A 98 -0.56 19.76 -2.04
N GLY A 99 0.71 19.92 -1.68
CA GLY A 99 1.17 20.58 -0.46
C GLY A 99 1.30 19.68 0.78
N VAL A 100 1.16 18.35 0.63
CA VAL A 100 1.28 17.39 1.74
C VAL A 100 2.75 17.20 2.13
N THR A 101 3.04 17.17 3.43
CA THR A 101 4.38 16.80 3.94
C THR A 101 4.53 15.27 3.93
N VAL A 102 5.45 14.74 3.14
CA VAL A 102 5.67 13.28 3.00
C VAL A 102 6.98 12.85 3.67
N TYR A 103 6.89 11.83 4.53
CA TYR A 103 8.03 11.14 5.14
C TYR A 103 8.27 9.81 4.41
N GLU A 104 9.45 9.61 3.84
CA GLU A 104 9.77 8.45 2.97
C GLU A 104 10.69 7.45 3.69
N PHE A 105 10.33 6.16 3.63
CA PHE A 105 11.01 5.04 4.27
C PHE A 105 11.21 3.90 3.27
N TYR A 106 12.42 3.79 2.73
CA TYR A 106 12.77 2.81 1.68
C TYR A 106 13.93 1.91 2.14
N PRO A 107 13.98 0.62 1.74
CA PRO A 107 15.08 -0.27 2.12
C PRO A 107 16.46 0.30 1.72
N PRO A 108 17.50 0.17 2.56
CA PRO A 108 17.53 -0.46 3.89
C PRO A 108 17.14 0.49 5.06
N ASN A 109 16.65 1.71 4.74
CA ASN A 109 16.39 2.81 5.67
C ASN A 109 14.88 2.95 5.98
N ASN A 110 14.22 1.83 6.28
CA ASN A 110 12.79 1.72 6.56
C ASN A 110 12.45 1.14 7.96
N PRO A 111 13.13 1.51 9.06
CA PRO A 111 12.91 0.89 10.37
C PRO A 111 11.52 1.23 10.94
N TRP A 112 10.84 0.24 11.55
CA TRP A 112 9.47 0.42 12.07
C TRP A 112 9.36 1.57 13.07
N LYS A 113 10.34 1.73 13.97
CA LYS A 113 10.37 2.83 14.95
C LYS A 113 10.32 4.22 14.30
N GLY A 114 10.94 4.38 13.11
CA GLY A 114 10.88 5.62 12.34
C GLY A 114 9.49 5.85 11.71
N ILE A 115 8.93 4.79 11.12
CA ILE A 115 7.59 4.77 10.54
C ILE A 115 6.53 5.09 11.61
N GLN A 116 6.59 4.44 12.77
CA GLN A 116 5.74 4.72 13.94
C GLN A 116 5.79 6.20 14.33
N ALA A 117 6.98 6.77 14.47
CA ALA A 117 7.15 8.18 14.84
C ALA A 117 6.56 9.13 13.79
N ALA A 118 6.79 8.87 12.50
CA ALA A 118 6.24 9.65 11.40
C ALA A 118 4.72 9.50 11.26
N SER A 119 4.15 8.34 11.60
CA SER A 119 2.71 8.04 11.49
C SER A 119 1.83 8.91 12.38
N LYS A 120 2.38 9.53 13.42
CA LYS A 120 1.66 10.38 14.38
C LYS A 120 1.03 11.59 13.66
N GLY A 121 -0.30 11.59 13.54
CA GLY A 121 -1.05 12.59 12.78
C GLY A 121 -0.90 12.47 11.26
N ALA A 122 -0.47 11.31 10.74
CA ALA A 122 -0.47 11.05 9.31
C ALA A 122 -1.90 10.85 8.79
N HIS A 123 -2.22 11.53 7.69
CA HIS A 123 -3.49 11.44 6.96
C HIS A 123 -3.40 10.40 5.83
N PHE A 124 -2.19 10.05 5.40
CA PHE A 124 -1.94 9.02 4.39
C PHE A 124 -0.83 8.10 4.88
N VAL A 125 -1.03 6.79 4.80
CA VAL A 125 0.04 5.79 4.90
C VAL A 125 0.04 4.98 3.62
N MET A 126 1.16 4.94 2.90
CA MET A 126 1.29 4.21 1.64
C MET A 126 2.33 3.10 1.82
N TYR A 127 2.04 1.90 1.30
CA TYR A 127 2.97 0.77 1.34
C TYR A 127 3.00 0.03 0.00
N ALA A 128 4.21 -0.27 -0.48
CA ALA A 128 4.46 -1.27 -1.52
C ALA A 128 5.54 -2.25 -1.04
N GLY A 129 5.40 -3.53 -1.36
CA GLY A 129 6.31 -4.57 -0.86
C GLY A 129 5.62 -5.93 -0.84
N HIS A 130 6.21 -6.90 -0.13
CA HIS A 130 5.56 -8.19 0.10
C HIS A 130 4.24 -8.00 0.87
N GLY A 131 3.22 -8.74 0.43
CA GLY A 131 2.01 -8.96 1.22
C GLY A 131 2.18 -10.20 2.09
N ILE A 132 1.61 -10.17 3.28
CA ILE A 132 1.89 -11.19 4.31
C ILE A 132 0.72 -12.16 4.42
N GLY A 133 1.04 -13.45 4.39
CA GLY A 133 0.10 -14.54 4.48
C GLY A 133 0.68 -15.76 5.19
N THR A 134 -0.19 -16.74 5.38
CA THR A 134 0.10 -18.06 5.96
C THR A 134 -0.19 -19.14 4.92
N ASN A 135 0.24 -20.40 5.15
CA ASN A 135 -0.14 -21.52 4.28
C ASN A 135 0.21 -21.31 2.77
N LEU A 136 1.45 -20.88 2.49
CA LEU A 136 1.94 -20.62 1.13
C LEU A 136 2.40 -21.89 0.38
N ASN A 137 2.17 -23.07 0.94
CA ASN A 137 2.81 -24.31 0.48
C ASN A 137 2.01 -25.06 -0.59
N SER A 138 0.71 -24.79 -0.76
CA SER A 138 -0.14 -25.47 -1.76
C SER A 138 -1.41 -24.66 -2.10
N PRO A 139 -1.84 -24.63 -3.38
CA PRO A 139 -3.16 -24.11 -3.78
C PRO A 139 -4.31 -24.79 -3.01
N PRO A 140 -5.44 -24.10 -2.76
CA PRO A 140 -5.75 -22.72 -3.15
C PRO A 140 -5.17 -21.66 -2.19
N TYR A 141 -4.12 -21.99 -1.42
CA TYR A 141 -3.48 -21.10 -0.44
C TYR A 141 -4.50 -20.47 0.51
N ALA A 142 -5.41 -21.29 1.04
CA ALA A 142 -6.43 -20.84 1.98
C ALA A 142 -5.75 -20.25 3.22
N GLN A 143 -5.87 -18.94 3.39
CA GLN A 143 -5.13 -18.18 4.38
C GLN A 143 -5.76 -18.38 5.77
N LYS A 144 -4.96 -18.72 6.79
CA LYS A 144 -5.44 -18.71 8.19
C LYS A 144 -5.42 -17.30 8.78
N SER A 145 -4.41 -16.53 8.38
CA SER A 145 -4.23 -15.11 8.69
C SER A 145 -3.45 -14.46 7.55
N VAL A 146 -3.72 -13.17 7.31
CA VAL A 146 -2.96 -12.25 6.47
C VAL A 146 -2.80 -10.92 7.20
N GLY A 147 -1.91 -10.07 6.71
CA GLY A 147 -1.72 -8.73 7.25
C GLY A 147 -0.34 -8.51 7.87
N GLY A 148 0.03 -7.24 8.00
CA GLY A 148 1.36 -6.82 8.41
C GLY A 148 2.15 -6.11 7.31
N PHE A 149 3.36 -5.70 7.66
CA PHE A 149 4.38 -5.20 6.74
C PHE A 149 5.64 -6.07 6.82
N TYR A 150 6.31 -6.29 5.70
CA TYR A 150 7.67 -6.85 5.69
C TYR A 150 8.63 -5.80 5.18
N LEU A 151 9.52 -5.35 6.07
CA LEU A 151 10.46 -4.27 5.83
C LEU A 151 11.83 -4.79 5.38
N GLY A 152 11.96 -6.09 5.08
CA GLY A 152 13.20 -6.78 4.77
C GLY A 152 13.84 -7.43 5.99
N LYS A 153 14.25 -6.63 6.98
CA LYS A 153 14.85 -7.12 8.23
C LYS A 153 13.88 -7.24 9.39
N GLU A 154 12.68 -6.70 9.23
CA GLU A 154 11.69 -6.55 10.29
C GLU A 154 10.31 -6.92 9.74
N TYR A 155 9.58 -7.76 10.48
CA TYR A 155 8.18 -8.04 10.25
C TYR A 155 7.35 -7.26 11.26
N VAL A 156 6.35 -6.54 10.79
CA VAL A 156 5.41 -5.77 11.61
C VAL A 156 4.07 -6.48 11.60
N SER A 157 3.62 -6.93 12.76
CA SER A 157 2.36 -7.68 12.91
C SER A 157 1.11 -6.78 12.85
N ASN A 158 -0.05 -7.41 12.69
CA ASN A 158 -1.35 -6.75 12.80
C ASN A 158 -1.53 -6.05 14.17
N ASP A 159 -1.06 -6.67 15.26
CA ASP A 159 -1.11 -6.08 16.61
C ASP A 159 -0.25 -4.83 16.70
N GLN A 160 0.97 -4.85 16.14
CA GLN A 160 1.85 -3.68 16.09
C GLN A 160 1.24 -2.55 15.24
N ILE A 161 0.64 -2.87 14.08
CA ILE A 161 -0.08 -1.89 13.27
C ILE A 161 -1.20 -1.23 14.09
N GLN A 162 -1.99 -2.02 14.80
CA GLN A 162 -3.09 -1.56 15.64
C GLN A 162 -2.60 -0.71 16.85
N SER A 163 -1.52 -1.14 17.52
CA SER A 163 -0.99 -0.47 18.72
C SER A 163 -0.18 0.77 18.40
N ASP A 164 0.57 0.78 17.30
CA ASP A 164 1.66 1.74 17.10
C ASP A 164 1.33 2.84 16.11
N LEU A 165 0.52 2.57 15.08
CA LEU A 165 0.08 3.62 14.15
C LEU A 165 -0.90 4.56 14.86
N LYS A 166 -0.67 5.87 14.70
CA LYS A 166 -1.48 6.93 15.33
C LYS A 166 -1.91 7.95 14.28
N ALA A 167 -2.76 7.50 13.39
CA ALA A 167 -3.22 8.27 12.24
C ALA A 167 -4.11 9.47 12.63
N ALA A 168 -4.25 10.43 11.73
CA ALA A 168 -5.17 11.55 11.88
C ALA A 168 -6.64 11.14 11.70
N LYS A 169 -7.57 12.00 12.11
CA LYS A 169 -9.00 11.81 11.81
C LYS A 169 -9.21 11.87 10.29
N GLY A 170 -9.82 10.83 9.72
CA GLY A 170 -9.95 10.75 8.26
C GLY A 170 -8.65 10.36 7.56
N ALA A 171 -7.77 9.61 8.22
CA ALA A 171 -6.60 9.05 7.55
C ALA A 171 -6.97 7.85 6.69
N ILE A 172 -6.22 7.66 5.60
CA ILE A 172 -6.32 6.48 4.74
C ILE A 172 -5.01 5.71 4.68
N VAL A 173 -5.10 4.39 4.52
CA VAL A 173 -3.97 3.53 4.14
C VAL A 173 -4.15 3.08 2.70
N LEU A 174 -3.06 3.08 1.92
CA LEU A 174 -3.03 2.65 0.53
C LEU A 174 -1.93 1.61 0.31
N PHE A 175 -2.33 0.42 -0.14
CA PHE A 175 -1.45 -0.67 -0.55
C PHE A 175 -1.29 -0.68 -2.06
N LEU A 176 -0.05 -0.82 -2.52
CA LEU A 176 0.30 -0.97 -3.93
C LEU A 176 1.06 -2.28 -4.18
N GLY A 177 0.43 -3.20 -4.94
CA GLY A 177 1.05 -4.44 -5.44
C GLY A 177 1.34 -5.52 -4.39
N ALA A 178 0.97 -5.31 -3.13
CA ALA A 178 1.14 -6.32 -2.09
C ALA A 178 0.15 -7.50 -2.28
N CYS A 179 0.61 -8.72 -2.02
CA CYS A 179 -0.25 -9.90 -2.04
C CYS A 179 -1.34 -9.83 -0.94
N PHE A 180 -2.47 -10.48 -1.20
CA PHE A 180 -3.66 -10.60 -0.34
C PHE A 180 -4.44 -9.30 -0.09
N THR A 181 -3.84 -8.11 -0.24
CA THR A 181 -4.45 -6.83 0.14
C THR A 181 -5.70 -6.48 -0.68
N ALA A 182 -5.73 -6.90 -1.95
CA ALA A 182 -6.89 -6.77 -2.84
C ALA A 182 -7.64 -8.10 -3.05
N GLY A 183 -7.28 -9.17 -2.33
CA GLY A 183 -7.83 -10.52 -2.50
C GLY A 183 -6.80 -11.52 -3.02
N ASN A 184 -6.26 -11.33 -4.23
CA ASN A 184 -5.29 -12.27 -4.81
C ASN A 184 -3.87 -12.20 -4.22
N MET A 185 -3.12 -13.28 -4.42
CA MET A 185 -1.66 -13.29 -4.50
C MET A 185 -1.21 -13.67 -5.92
N ALA A 186 0.08 -13.48 -6.23
CA ALA A 186 0.59 -13.63 -7.60
C ALA A 186 0.38 -15.03 -8.24
N TYR A 187 0.16 -16.07 -7.42
CA TYR A 187 0.06 -17.46 -7.86
C TYR A 187 -1.35 -18.06 -7.72
N ASP A 188 -2.38 -17.24 -7.45
CA ASP A 188 -3.77 -17.73 -7.28
C ASP A 188 -4.86 -16.91 -8.01
N MET A 189 -4.43 -16.05 -8.94
CA MET A 189 -5.30 -15.39 -9.91
C MET A 189 -6.02 -16.45 -10.76
N GLY A 190 -7.33 -16.27 -10.95
CA GLY A 190 -8.21 -17.27 -11.57
C GLY A 190 -8.53 -18.49 -10.68
N VAL A 191 -7.78 -18.72 -9.60
CA VAL A 191 -7.92 -19.91 -8.74
C VAL A 191 -8.86 -19.67 -7.56
N ILE A 192 -8.74 -18.54 -6.85
CA ILE A 192 -9.62 -18.23 -5.72
C ILE A 192 -11.00 -17.72 -6.17
N ARG A 193 -11.95 -17.68 -5.24
CA ARG A 193 -13.30 -17.15 -5.43
C ARG A 193 -13.65 -16.15 -4.33
N ASP A 194 -14.80 -15.50 -4.47
CA ASP A 194 -15.27 -14.38 -3.66
C ASP A 194 -15.18 -14.60 -2.15
N GLU A 195 -15.44 -15.82 -1.63
CA GLU A 195 -15.33 -16.06 -0.19
C GLU A 195 -13.93 -15.86 0.36
N GLU A 196 -12.90 -16.34 -0.34
CA GLU A 196 -11.50 -16.21 0.08
C GLU A 196 -10.96 -14.80 -0.21
N ALA A 197 -11.38 -14.16 -1.32
CA ALA A 197 -11.03 -12.77 -1.61
C ALA A 197 -11.58 -11.81 -0.54
N LYS A 198 -12.89 -11.87 -0.26
CA LYS A 198 -13.57 -11.12 0.82
C LYS A 198 -12.88 -11.33 2.18
N LYS A 199 -12.60 -12.59 2.52
CA LYS A 199 -11.96 -12.97 3.79
C LYS A 199 -10.56 -12.35 3.93
N ARG A 200 -9.73 -12.39 2.88
CA ARG A 200 -8.39 -11.80 2.88
C ARG A 200 -8.42 -10.28 3.00
N ILE A 201 -9.27 -9.60 2.21
CA ILE A 201 -9.46 -8.14 2.27
C ILE A 201 -9.91 -7.71 3.67
N ALA A 202 -10.86 -8.43 4.27
CA ALA A 202 -11.31 -8.15 5.63
C ALA A 202 -10.20 -8.32 6.67
N MET A 203 -9.47 -9.44 6.64
CA MET A 203 -8.35 -9.69 7.57
C MET A 203 -7.22 -8.65 7.42
N TYR A 204 -6.88 -8.23 6.19
CA TYR A 204 -5.78 -7.28 5.96
C TYR A 204 -6.16 -5.83 6.33
N SER A 205 -7.42 -5.44 6.14
CA SER A 205 -7.89 -4.08 6.43
C SER A 205 -8.23 -3.85 7.91
N GLU A 206 -8.68 -4.89 8.63
CA GLU A 206 -9.09 -4.79 10.03
C GLU A 206 -8.11 -4.08 10.98
N PRO A 207 -6.79 -4.39 11.03
CA PRO A 207 -5.88 -3.72 11.97
C PRO A 207 -5.75 -2.21 11.71
N PHE A 208 -5.94 -1.75 10.47
CA PHE A 208 -5.95 -0.34 10.13
C PHE A 208 -7.25 0.34 10.56
N LEU A 209 -8.40 -0.31 10.37
CA LEU A 209 -9.69 0.18 10.88
C LEU A 209 -9.65 0.31 12.41
N LYS A 210 -9.08 -0.69 13.11
CA LYS A 210 -8.87 -0.66 14.57
C LYS A 210 -7.84 0.40 15.00
N ALA A 211 -6.85 0.73 14.17
CA ALA A 211 -5.93 1.86 14.37
C ALA A 211 -6.57 3.25 14.09
N GLY A 212 -7.83 3.29 13.65
CA GLY A 212 -8.59 4.54 13.43
C GLY A 212 -8.58 5.09 12.01
N PHE A 213 -8.00 4.37 11.04
CA PHE A 213 -8.08 4.74 9.63
C PHE A 213 -9.54 4.69 9.15
N LYS A 214 -9.92 5.64 8.29
CA LYS A 214 -11.29 5.75 7.72
C LYS A 214 -11.41 5.19 6.31
N GLY A 215 -10.29 4.98 5.62
CA GLY A 215 -10.22 4.29 4.34
C GLY A 215 -9.01 3.38 4.26
N TYR A 216 -9.22 2.20 3.71
CA TYR A 216 -8.20 1.26 3.26
C TYR A 216 -8.39 1.11 1.75
N PHE A 217 -7.35 1.34 0.97
CA PHE A 217 -7.32 1.10 -0.46
C PHE A 217 -6.22 0.10 -0.78
N ALA A 218 -6.45 -0.82 -1.70
CA ALA A 218 -5.43 -1.75 -2.16
C ALA A 218 -5.56 -1.95 -3.66
N THR A 219 -4.49 -1.69 -4.43
CA THR A 219 -4.49 -1.85 -5.89
C THR A 219 -3.17 -2.45 -6.39
N TRP A 220 -3.20 -3.15 -7.51
CA TRP A 220 -2.01 -3.64 -8.21
C TRP A 220 -1.50 -2.69 -9.30
N ALA A 221 -2.20 -1.57 -9.54
CA ALA A 221 -1.93 -0.62 -10.62
C ALA A 221 -1.45 0.74 -10.07
N PRO A 222 -0.21 1.18 -10.39
CA PRO A 222 0.34 2.44 -9.87
C PRO A 222 -0.47 3.70 -10.25
N TRP A 223 -1.07 3.74 -11.44
CA TRP A 223 -1.90 4.89 -11.86
C TRP A 223 -3.24 4.94 -11.13
N THR A 224 -3.84 3.80 -10.79
CA THR A 224 -5.03 3.72 -9.93
C THR A 224 -4.74 4.36 -8.57
N ALA A 225 -3.59 4.02 -7.98
CA ALA A 225 -3.14 4.64 -6.73
C ALA A 225 -2.92 6.16 -6.87
N GLN A 226 -2.34 6.63 -7.98
CA GLN A 226 -2.21 8.07 -8.26
C GLN A 226 -3.58 8.75 -8.42
N ALA A 227 -4.53 8.13 -9.11
CA ALA A 227 -5.87 8.66 -9.33
C ALA A 227 -6.67 8.79 -8.02
N ILE A 228 -6.63 7.77 -7.16
CA ILE A 228 -7.23 7.83 -5.81
C ILE A 228 -6.66 9.02 -5.04
N LEU A 229 -5.33 9.08 -4.89
CA LEU A 229 -4.67 10.15 -4.14
C LEU A 229 -4.90 11.54 -4.75
N ALA A 230 -5.16 11.64 -6.05
CA ALA A 230 -5.55 12.90 -6.69
C ALA A 230 -6.99 13.31 -6.35
N LEU A 231 -7.95 12.38 -6.47
CA LEU A 231 -9.39 12.59 -6.26
C LEU A 231 -9.74 12.89 -4.80
N LEU A 232 -8.96 12.40 -3.83
CA LEU A 232 -9.14 12.81 -2.43
C LEU A 232 -9.00 14.32 -2.21
N PHE A 233 -8.45 15.07 -3.17
CA PHE A 233 -8.32 16.53 -3.11
C PHE A 233 -9.29 17.28 -4.03
N THR A 234 -10.24 16.60 -4.69
CA THR A 234 -11.27 17.23 -5.54
C THR A 234 -12.60 17.45 -4.80
N GLY A 235 -12.73 16.97 -3.56
CA GLY A 235 -13.99 16.90 -2.84
C GLY A 235 -14.74 15.58 -3.04
N SER A 236 -14.17 14.61 -3.77
CA SER A 236 -14.71 13.25 -3.84
C SER A 236 -14.62 12.56 -2.48
N ASN A 237 -15.68 11.86 -2.09
CA ASN A 237 -15.65 10.93 -0.97
C ASN A 237 -14.84 9.66 -1.33
N TYR A 238 -14.53 8.83 -0.34
CA TYR A 238 -13.70 7.65 -0.53
C TYR A 238 -14.32 6.58 -1.44
N GLY A 239 -15.65 6.45 -1.43
CA GLY A 239 -16.39 5.54 -2.32
C GLY A 239 -16.31 5.97 -3.78
N ASP A 240 -16.52 7.25 -4.06
CA ASP A 240 -16.43 7.82 -5.41
C ASP A 240 -14.99 7.80 -5.93
N ALA A 241 -14.01 8.10 -5.07
CA ALA A 241 -12.59 7.95 -5.40
C ALA A 241 -12.27 6.50 -5.80
N TYR A 242 -12.82 5.51 -5.08
CA TYR A 242 -12.70 4.11 -5.47
C TYR A 242 -13.35 3.83 -6.83
N LEU A 243 -14.65 4.13 -6.96
CA LEU A 243 -15.48 3.79 -8.12
C LEU A 243 -15.06 4.50 -9.41
N SER A 244 -14.39 5.66 -9.32
CA SER A 244 -13.87 6.41 -10.47
C SER A 244 -12.87 5.66 -11.37
N GLN A 245 -12.42 4.48 -10.94
CA GLN A 245 -11.44 3.62 -11.60
C GLN A 245 -12.00 2.25 -12.02
N THR A 246 -13.29 1.98 -11.78
CA THR A 246 -13.97 0.69 -12.06
C THR A 246 -15.27 0.92 -12.82
N GLU A 247 -15.72 -0.04 -13.62
CA GLU A 247 -17.12 -0.07 -14.05
C GLU A 247 -17.98 -0.69 -12.93
N GLU A 248 -19.19 -0.18 -12.68
CA GLU A 248 -19.97 -0.55 -11.48
C GLU A 248 -20.37 -2.03 -11.44
N GLU A 249 -20.58 -2.64 -12.61
CA GLU A 249 -20.89 -4.07 -12.78
C GLU A 249 -19.73 -5.01 -12.43
N GLU A 250 -18.48 -4.50 -12.41
CA GLU A 250 -17.29 -5.26 -12.01
C GLU A 250 -17.00 -5.18 -10.50
N VAL A 251 -17.83 -4.45 -9.73
CA VAL A 251 -17.61 -4.19 -8.30
C VAL A 251 -18.64 -4.89 -7.41
N THR A 252 -18.17 -5.80 -6.56
CA THR A 252 -18.98 -6.33 -5.46
C THR A 252 -18.96 -5.37 -4.26
N LYS A 253 -20.15 -4.95 -3.79
CA LYS A 253 -20.32 -4.01 -2.66
C LYS A 253 -20.92 -4.74 -1.45
N LEU A 254 -20.20 -4.78 -0.33
CA LEU A 254 -20.57 -5.52 0.90
C LEU A 254 -20.34 -4.66 2.16
N SER A 255 -20.78 -5.17 3.31
CA SER A 255 -20.32 -4.71 4.63
C SER A 255 -19.12 -5.54 5.10
N HIS A 256 -18.20 -4.92 5.83
CA HIS A 256 -17.09 -5.61 6.48
C HIS A 256 -17.62 -6.56 7.58
N PRO A 257 -17.13 -7.81 7.69
CA PRO A 257 -17.75 -8.83 8.54
C PRO A 257 -17.64 -8.56 10.05
N THR A 258 -16.65 -7.79 10.49
CA THR A 258 -16.34 -7.54 11.92
C THR A 258 -16.23 -6.06 12.30
N GLN A 259 -16.40 -5.14 11.35
CA GLN A 259 -16.18 -3.70 11.56
C GLN A 259 -17.33 -2.91 10.94
N SER A 260 -17.67 -1.74 11.51
CA SER A 260 -18.67 -0.84 10.93
C SER A 260 -18.06 -0.06 9.76
N ALA A 261 -17.90 -0.75 8.63
CA ALA A 261 -17.29 -0.25 7.41
C ALA A 261 -17.88 -0.93 6.16
N ASN A 262 -17.86 -0.23 5.04
CA ASN A 262 -18.10 -0.82 3.72
C ASN A 262 -16.88 -1.65 3.31
N LEU A 263 -17.08 -2.66 2.46
CA LEU A 263 -16.04 -3.47 1.83
C LEU A 263 -16.41 -3.65 0.35
N TYR A 264 -15.63 -3.05 -0.55
CA TYR A 264 -15.80 -3.14 -2.00
C TYR A 264 -14.59 -3.86 -2.59
N TYR A 265 -14.81 -4.71 -3.60
CA TYR A 265 -13.73 -5.27 -4.42
C TYR A 265 -14.14 -5.37 -5.89
N HIS A 266 -13.14 -5.24 -6.75
CA HIS A 266 -13.24 -5.39 -8.19
C HIS A 266 -12.92 -6.85 -8.59
N THR A 267 -13.63 -7.39 -9.58
CA THR A 267 -13.47 -8.78 -10.03
C THR A 267 -13.51 -8.87 -11.55
N ARG A 268 -12.39 -9.28 -12.19
CA ARG A 268 -12.28 -9.30 -13.65
C ARG A 268 -11.49 -10.50 -14.21
N PRO A 269 -11.97 -11.20 -15.26
CA PRO A 269 -13.38 -11.29 -15.64
C PRO A 269 -14.18 -11.94 -14.48
N PRO A 270 -15.45 -11.60 -14.27
CA PRO A 270 -16.21 -12.11 -13.12
C PRO A 270 -16.34 -13.65 -13.08
N GLN A 271 -16.24 -14.35 -14.21
CA GLN A 271 -16.05 -15.80 -14.37
C GLN A 271 -15.37 -16.08 -15.74
N PRO A 272 -14.76 -17.26 -15.97
CA PRO A 272 -14.54 -18.37 -15.03
C PRO A 272 -13.32 -18.17 -14.12
N ASP A 273 -12.38 -17.32 -14.52
CA ASP A 273 -11.07 -17.13 -13.88
C ASP A 273 -10.92 -15.71 -13.30
N PRO A 274 -11.55 -15.41 -12.15
CA PRO A 274 -11.58 -14.07 -11.57
C PRO A 274 -10.22 -13.60 -11.04
N ILE A 275 -9.98 -12.30 -11.23
CA ILE A 275 -8.85 -11.56 -10.68
C ILE A 275 -9.40 -10.42 -9.81
N TYR A 276 -8.91 -10.37 -8.58
CA TYR A 276 -9.20 -9.37 -7.56
C TYR A 276 -7.94 -8.50 -7.38
N ASP A 277 -7.86 -7.42 -8.17
CA ASP A 277 -6.70 -6.51 -8.28
C ASP A 277 -6.91 -5.14 -7.62
N TYR A 278 -8.13 -4.84 -7.16
CA TYR A 278 -8.49 -3.57 -6.55
C TYR A 278 -9.59 -3.73 -5.47
N ALA A 279 -9.39 -3.10 -4.30
CA ALA A 279 -10.32 -3.14 -3.18
C ALA A 279 -10.34 -1.84 -2.36
N PHE A 280 -11.47 -1.56 -1.71
CA PHE A 280 -11.67 -0.50 -0.73
C PHE A 280 -12.37 -1.03 0.52
N VAL A 281 -11.98 -0.57 1.71
CA VAL A 281 -12.70 -0.81 2.96
C VAL A 281 -12.76 0.47 3.79
N GLY A 282 -13.93 0.89 4.25
CA GLY A 282 -14.04 2.07 5.13
C GLY A 282 -15.39 2.81 5.11
N ALA A 283 -15.33 4.08 5.51
CA ALA A 283 -16.44 5.03 5.40
C ALA A 283 -16.46 5.59 3.97
N SER A 284 -17.36 5.07 3.12
CA SER A 284 -17.42 5.44 1.70
C SER A 284 -17.87 6.89 1.50
N ASP A 285 -18.70 7.41 2.40
CA ASP A 285 -19.22 8.78 2.46
C ASP A 285 -18.21 9.81 3.01
N TYR A 286 -17.03 9.37 3.47
CA TYR A 286 -16.06 10.28 4.07
C TYR A 286 -15.28 11.06 3.00
N GLU A 287 -15.24 12.37 3.14
CA GLU A 287 -14.41 13.28 2.33
C GLU A 287 -13.21 13.78 3.13
N LEU A 288 -12.05 13.89 2.48
CA LEU A 288 -10.90 14.60 3.05
C LEU A 288 -11.25 16.08 3.23
N LYS A 289 -10.88 16.66 4.38
CA LYS A 289 -11.08 18.08 4.68
C LYS A 289 -9.72 18.77 4.84
N SER A 290 -9.62 20.01 4.39
CA SER A 290 -8.40 20.81 4.56
C SER A 290 -8.30 21.35 5.99
N LEU A 291 -7.10 21.35 6.58
CA LEU A 291 -6.87 21.92 7.91
C LEU A 291 -7.04 23.45 7.94
N SER A 292 -6.99 24.14 6.79
CA SER A 292 -7.31 25.58 6.71
C SER A 292 -8.81 25.88 6.76
N SER A 293 -9.69 24.86 6.74
CA SER A 293 -11.14 25.03 6.84
C SER A 293 -11.70 24.77 8.25
N SER A 294 -10.89 24.34 9.21
CA SER A 294 -11.29 24.19 10.61
C SER A 294 -11.09 25.48 11.41
N THR A 295 -11.68 26.57 10.92
CA THR A 295 -12.04 27.71 11.78
C THR A 295 -13.46 27.45 12.26
N ASP A 296 -13.65 27.27 13.57
CA ASP A 296 -14.98 27.07 14.16
C ASP A 296 -15.86 28.31 13.95
N SER A 297 -16.63 28.32 12.85
CA SER A 297 -17.69 29.30 12.58
C SER A 297 -18.92 29.02 13.46
N SER A 298 -18.72 29.11 14.78
CA SER A 298 -19.78 29.04 15.80
C SER A 298 -20.06 30.41 16.41
N THR A 299 -20.36 31.40 15.57
CA THR A 299 -21.01 32.64 16.01
C THR A 299 -22.17 32.99 15.11
N ASN A 300 -23.36 32.63 15.60
CA ASN A 300 -24.65 33.03 15.05
C ASN A 300 -24.84 34.54 15.28
N ILE A 301 -24.73 35.35 14.22
CA ILE A 301 -24.95 36.81 14.31
C ILE A 301 -26.34 37.15 13.76
N GLN A 302 -27.29 37.34 14.66
CA GLN A 302 -28.42 38.24 14.40
C GLN A 302 -27.92 39.69 14.43
N PRO A 303 -28.42 40.58 13.54
CA PRO A 303 -27.92 41.95 13.47
C PRO A 303 -28.69 42.89 14.40
N LEU A 304 -28.02 43.53 15.37
CA LEU A 304 -28.50 44.84 15.85
C LEU A 304 -27.43 45.78 16.46
N GLN A 305 -27.39 46.98 15.88
CA GLN A 305 -27.07 48.30 16.44
C GLN A 305 -25.70 48.65 17.08
N LYS A 306 -25.25 49.84 16.68
CA LYS A 306 -24.21 50.67 17.30
C LYS A 306 -24.41 50.82 18.81
N ASN A 307 -23.31 50.79 19.56
CA ASN A 307 -23.00 51.84 20.52
C ASN A 307 -21.49 51.95 20.77
N THR A 308 -21.00 53.19 20.88
CA THR A 308 -19.61 53.55 21.15
C THR A 308 -19.34 53.51 22.66
N VAL A 309 -18.17 53.04 23.10
CA VAL A 309 -17.39 53.56 24.25
C VAL A 309 -16.00 52.88 24.28
N SER A 310 -15.02 53.52 24.92
CA SER A 310 -13.57 53.33 24.71
C SER A 310 -12.80 52.87 25.97
N THR A 311 -11.46 52.73 25.84
CA THR A 311 -10.40 52.63 26.88
C THR A 311 -10.06 51.22 27.44
N PRO A 312 -8.90 51.03 28.13
CA PRO A 312 -7.55 51.21 27.57
C PRO A 312 -6.58 50.06 27.96
N ASN A 313 -7.09 48.85 28.22
CA ASN A 313 -6.39 47.91 29.13
C ASN A 313 -5.40 46.92 28.47
N GLN A 314 -5.24 46.93 27.14
CA GLN A 314 -4.35 45.98 26.43
C GLN A 314 -2.88 46.43 26.33
N GLU A 315 -2.60 47.73 26.24
CA GLU A 315 -1.22 48.23 26.07
C GLU A 315 -0.37 48.00 27.33
N ARG A 316 -0.99 48.08 28.52
CA ARG A 316 -0.31 47.84 29.80
C ARG A 316 0.17 46.40 29.97
N LEU A 317 -0.56 45.43 29.41
CA LEU A 317 -0.17 44.01 29.44
C LEU A 317 0.98 43.69 28.48
N ASN A 318 1.08 44.41 27.35
CA ASN A 318 2.17 44.23 26.40
C ASN A 318 3.50 44.83 26.89
N GLN A 319 3.49 45.95 27.62
CA GLN A 319 4.71 46.51 28.21
C GLN A 319 5.32 45.61 29.30
N ILE A 320 4.49 44.93 30.12
CA ILE A 320 4.97 44.05 31.20
C ILE A 320 5.68 42.79 30.67
N ARG A 321 5.37 42.33 29.43
CA ARG A 321 6.03 41.17 28.81
C ARG A 321 7.35 41.47 28.10
N LEU A 322 7.69 42.74 27.87
CA LEU A 322 8.91 43.14 27.16
C LEU A 322 10.07 43.46 28.12
N SER A 323 9.78 43.89 29.36
CA SER A 323 10.82 44.16 30.37
C SER A 323 11.42 42.89 31.01
N SER A 324 10.72 41.76 30.98
CA SER A 324 11.20 40.49 31.56
C SER A 324 12.16 39.70 30.66
N LEU A 325 12.53 40.22 29.48
CA LEU A 325 13.41 39.55 28.51
C LEU A 325 14.83 40.17 28.44
N TYR A 326 15.12 41.20 29.24
CA TYR A 326 16.42 41.88 29.29
C TYR A 326 16.89 42.16 30.74
N SER A 327 16.81 41.16 31.60
CA SER A 327 17.62 41.09 32.83
C SER A 327 18.69 40.01 32.61
N LYS A 328 19.91 40.44 32.28
CA LYS A 328 21.10 39.59 32.42
C LYS A 328 21.62 39.76 33.85
N ASP A 329 21.85 38.64 34.53
CA ASP A 329 22.72 38.63 35.70
C ASP A 329 24.19 38.62 35.22
N GLU A 330 25.01 39.43 35.90
CA GLU A 330 26.48 39.54 35.89
C GLU A 330 27.20 39.87 34.55
#